data_AF-A0A417WD05-F1
#
_entry.id   AF-A0A417WD05-F1
#
_cell.length_a   1.000
_cell.length_b   1.000
_cell.length_c   1.000
_cell.angle_alpha   90.00
_cell.angle_beta   90.00
_cell.angle_gamma   90.00
#
_symmetry.space_group_name_H-M   'P 1'
#
loop_
_entity.id
_entity.type
_entity.pdbx_description
1 polymer ?
#
loop_
_entity_poly.entity_id
_entity_poly.type
_entity_poly.pdbx_seq_one_letter_code
_entity_poly.pdbx_strand_id
1 'polypeptide(L)'
;MMKLSETVVGMNSADYKERFKAEYNQLAIRYYGLKGMLEKWDAGTLPFKPTCPRSTYNMQLTAMTDYLAVLEARAVMEGVELDDVSCK
;
A
#
# COMPACT_ATOMS: atom_id res chain seq x y z
N MET A 1 3.08 -4.12 -13.48
CA MET A 1 2.76 -3.55 -12.16
C MET A 1 1.26 -3.34 -12.08
N MET A 2 0.60 -3.86 -11.04
CA MET A 2 -0.84 -3.70 -10.84
C MET A 2 -1.18 -2.25 -10.51
N LYS A 3 -2.20 -1.69 -11.15
CA LYS A 3 -2.74 -0.36 -10.82
C LYS A 3 -3.72 -0.46 -9.67
N LEU A 4 -3.80 0.59 -8.87
CA LEU A 4 -4.76 0.67 -7.77
C LEU A 4 -6.21 0.39 -8.23
N SER A 5 -6.61 0.87 -9.40
CA SER A 5 -7.96 0.63 -9.95
C SER A 5 -8.25 -0.83 -10.28
N GLU A 6 -7.22 -1.62 -10.61
CA GLU A 6 -7.38 -3.03 -11.01
C GLU A 6 -7.73 -3.92 -9.79
N THR A 7 -7.33 -3.49 -8.58
CA THR A 7 -7.65 -4.19 -7.33
C THR A 7 -9.15 -4.25 -7.01
N VAL A 8 -9.96 -3.36 -7.59
CA VAL A 8 -11.42 -3.29 -7.34
C VAL A 8 -12.11 -4.60 -7.73
N VAL A 9 -11.58 -5.32 -8.72
CA VAL A 9 -12.14 -6.61 -9.15
C VAL A 9 -12.13 -7.61 -7.97
N GLY A 10 -10.99 -7.76 -7.28
CA GLY A 10 -10.86 -8.67 -6.15
C GLY A 10 -11.73 -8.26 -4.95
N MET A 11 -11.94 -6.96 -4.73
CA MET A 11 -12.80 -6.44 -3.66
C MET A 11 -14.27 -6.89 -3.80
N ASN A 12 -14.72 -7.18 -5.02
CA ASN A 12 -16.08 -7.63 -5.30
C ASN A 12 -16.21 -9.16 -5.36
N SER A 13 -15.13 -9.90 -5.09
CA SER A 13 -15.16 -11.37 -5.10
C SER A 13 -16.05 -11.92 -3.99
N ALA A 14 -16.75 -13.03 -4.26
CA ALA A 14 -17.45 -13.80 -3.24
C ALA A 14 -16.48 -14.50 -2.29
N ASP A 15 -15.27 -14.86 -2.77
CA ASP A 15 -14.21 -15.42 -1.94
C ASP A 15 -13.56 -14.33 -1.08
N TYR A 16 -13.56 -14.53 0.24
CA TYR A 16 -12.95 -13.59 1.17
C TYR A 16 -11.43 -13.50 0.99
N LYS A 17 -10.77 -14.57 0.56
CA LYS A 17 -9.32 -14.57 0.34
C LYS A 17 -8.94 -13.60 -0.78
N GLU A 18 -9.75 -13.55 -1.83
CA GLU A 18 -9.56 -12.60 -2.94
C GLU A 18 -9.82 -11.15 -2.51
N ARG A 19 -10.82 -10.92 -1.65
CA ARG A 19 -11.02 -9.59 -1.05
C ARG A 19 -9.85 -9.18 -0.16
N PHE A 20 -9.31 -10.12 0.61
CA PHE A 20 -8.16 -9.90 1.49
C PHE A 20 -6.88 -9.55 0.70
N LYS A 21 -6.58 -10.30 -0.36
CA LYS A 21 -5.47 -9.98 -1.27
C LYS A 21 -5.64 -8.60 -1.90
N ALA A 22 -6.86 -8.27 -2.34
CA ALA A 22 -7.15 -6.96 -2.91
C ALA A 22 -6.93 -5.83 -1.91
N GLU A 23 -7.33 -5.99 -0.65
CA GLU A 23 -7.07 -5.04 0.43
C GLU A 23 -5.56 -4.83 0.65
N TYR A 24 -4.80 -5.92 0.77
CA TYR A 24 -3.34 -5.87 0.90
C TYR A 24 -2.69 -5.14 -0.29
N ASN A 25 -3.06 -5.51 -1.52
CA ASN A 25 -2.55 -4.89 -2.74
C ASN A 25 -2.87 -3.39 -2.80
N GLN A 26 -4.09 -2.98 -2.42
CA GLN A 26 -4.47 -1.57 -2.37
C GLN A 26 -3.60 -0.78 -1.40
N LEU A 27 -3.37 -1.32 -0.20
CA LEU A 27 -2.55 -0.68 0.80
C LEU A 27 -1.08 -0.60 0.36
N ALA A 28 -0.52 -1.69 -0.16
CA ALA A 28 0.85 -1.76 -0.65
C ALA A 28 1.10 -0.77 -1.79
N ILE A 29 0.23 -0.71 -2.80
CA ILE A 29 0.34 0.23 -3.92
C ILE A 29 0.35 1.68 -3.41
N ARG A 30 -0.52 2.01 -2.45
CA ARG A 30 -0.56 3.36 -1.85
C ARG A 30 0.70 3.63 -1.04
N TYR A 31 1.21 2.63 -0.30
CA TYR A 31 2.41 2.77 0.52
C TYR A 31 3.62 3.10 -0.36
N TYR A 32 3.87 2.32 -1.40
CA TYR A 32 4.99 2.57 -2.32
C TYR A 32 4.81 3.87 -3.10
N GLY A 33 3.58 4.23 -3.48
CA GLY A 33 3.28 5.51 -4.10
C GLY A 33 3.62 6.70 -3.21
N LEU A 34 3.22 6.65 -1.93
CA LEU A 34 3.54 7.67 -0.95
C LEU A 34 5.04 7.71 -0.65
N LYS A 35 5.67 6.55 -0.43
CA LYS A 35 7.10 6.44 -0.19
C LYS A 35 7.91 7.07 -1.32
N GLY A 36 7.62 6.71 -2.57
CA GLY A 36 8.29 7.29 -3.74
C GLY A 36 8.03 8.79 -3.94
N MET A 37 6.85 9.28 -3.57
CA MET A 37 6.59 10.73 -3.52
C MET A 37 7.49 11.42 -2.48
N LEU A 38 7.62 10.84 -1.30
CA LEU A 38 8.44 11.39 -0.22
C LEU A 38 9.93 11.34 -0.55
N GLU A 39 10.42 10.28 -1.19
CA GLU A 39 11.80 10.19 -1.69
C GLU A 39 12.10 11.32 -2.68
N LYS A 40 11.19 11.61 -3.61
CA LYS A 40 11.31 12.76 -4.53
C LYS A 40 11.28 14.09 -3.78
N TRP A 41 10.47 14.20 -2.73
CA TRP A 41 10.44 15.41 -1.91
C TRP A 41 11.77 15.62 -1.19
N ASP A 42 12.28 14.59 -0.53
CA ASP A 42 13.53 14.62 0.22
C ASP A 42 14.74 14.86 -0.72
N ALA A 43 14.66 14.39 -1.99
CA ALA A 43 15.64 14.68 -3.04
C ALA A 43 15.47 16.05 -3.73
N GLY A 44 14.45 16.83 -3.39
CA GLY A 44 14.18 18.13 -4.02
C GLY A 44 13.73 18.06 -5.49
N THR A 45 13.28 16.89 -5.95
CA THR A 45 12.85 16.64 -7.35
C THR A 45 11.34 16.52 -7.52
N LEU A 46 10.58 16.66 -6.44
CA LEU A 46 9.12 16.62 -6.48
C LEU A 46 8.57 17.82 -7.29
N PRO A 47 7.76 17.61 -8.32
CA PRO A 47 7.33 18.68 -9.24
C PRO A 47 6.22 19.58 -8.65
N PHE A 48 5.85 19.37 -7.39
CA PHE A 48 4.83 20.15 -6.69
C PHE A 48 5.19 20.31 -5.21
N LYS A 49 4.58 21.29 -4.56
CA LYS A 49 4.74 21.52 -3.12
C LYS A 49 3.60 20.84 -2.34
N PRO A 50 3.88 19.93 -1.41
CA PRO A 50 2.86 19.35 -0.56
C PRO A 50 2.25 20.40 0.37
N THR A 51 0.93 20.31 0.59
CA THR A 51 0.20 21.21 1.49
C THR A 51 0.40 20.85 2.96
N CYS A 52 0.50 19.55 3.25
CA CYS A 52 0.69 19.04 4.60
C CYS A 52 2.18 19.07 5.00
N PRO A 53 2.49 19.20 6.30
CA PRO A 53 3.87 19.08 6.77
C PRO A 53 4.39 17.65 6.57
N ARG A 54 5.72 17.53 6.46
CA ARG A 54 6.42 16.25 6.26
C ARG A 54 6.07 15.20 7.34
N SER A 55 5.81 15.64 8.57
CA SER A 55 5.42 14.79 9.70
C SER A 55 4.07 14.11 9.50
N THR A 56 3.10 14.75 8.84
CA THR A 56 1.79 14.12 8.53
C THR A 56 1.96 12.90 7.65
N TYR A 57 2.81 13.01 6.61
CA TYR A 57 3.07 11.89 5.72
C TYR A 57 3.92 10.79 6.38
N ASN A 58 4.79 11.13 7.35
CA ASN A 58 5.47 10.12 8.16
C ASN A 58 4.49 9.29 8.99
N MET A 59 3.55 9.96 9.68
CA MET A 59 2.50 9.26 10.43
C MET A 59 1.66 8.36 9.51
N GLN A 60 1.35 8.85 8.30
CA GLN A 60 0.65 8.05 7.29
C GLN A 60 1.46 6.82 6.88
N LEU A 61 2.76 6.96 6.57
CA LEU A 61 3.61 5.81 6.25
C LEU A 61 3.69 4.80 7.40
N THR A 62 3.87 5.26 8.64
CA THR A 62 3.91 4.38 9.82
C THR A 62 2.64 3.57 9.95
N ALA A 63 1.47 4.22 9.89
CA ALA A 63 0.18 3.52 9.99
C ALA A 63 -0.01 2.49 8.86
N MET A 64 0.44 2.82 7.64
CA MET A 64 0.37 1.89 6.51
C MET A 64 1.34 0.71 6.65
N THR A 65 2.55 0.93 7.15
CA THR A 65 3.51 -0.14 7.45
C THR A 65 3.00 -1.07 8.53
N ASP A 66 2.47 -0.52 9.63
CA ASP A 66 1.88 -1.32 10.70
C ASP A 66 0.71 -2.15 10.17
N TYR A 67 -0.13 -1.57 9.32
CA TYR A 67 -1.26 -2.31 8.76
C TYR A 67 -0.84 -3.38 7.75
N LEU A 68 0.17 -3.12 6.91
CA LEU A 68 0.76 -4.16 6.04
C LEU A 68 1.28 -5.33 6.86
N ALA A 69 2.01 -5.09 7.95
CA ALA A 69 2.54 -6.15 8.82
C ALA A 69 1.40 -6.99 9.45
N VAL A 70 0.29 -6.36 9.83
CA VAL A 70 -0.91 -7.08 10.31
C VAL A 70 -1.49 -7.97 9.21
N LEU A 71 -1.60 -7.47 7.97
CA LEU A 71 -2.13 -8.25 6.85
C LEU A 71 -1.20 -9.41 6.47
N GLU A 72 0.12 -9.20 6.49
CA GLU A 72 1.11 -10.26 6.26
C GLU A 72 1.02 -11.35 7.33
N ALA A 73 0.95 -10.98 8.61
CA ALA A 73 0.78 -11.92 9.71
C ALA A 73 -0.54 -12.71 9.58
N ARG A 74 -1.65 -12.01 9.27
CA ARG A 74 -2.96 -12.65 9.04
C ARG A 74 -2.93 -13.60 7.85
N ALA A 75 -2.26 -13.24 6.75
CA ALA A 75 -2.14 -14.10 5.58
C ALA A 75 -1.49 -15.44 5.93
N VAL A 76 -0.44 -15.43 6.77
CA VAL A 76 0.21 -16.65 7.28
C VAL A 76 -0.76 -17.47 8.14
N MET A 77 -1.48 -16.84 9.08
CA MET A 77 -2.43 -17.52 9.96
C MET A 77 -3.65 -18.09 9.23
N GLU A 78 -4.15 -17.40 8.21
CA GLU A 78 -5.36 -17.74 7.46
C GLU A 78 -5.06 -18.59 6.20
N GLY A 79 -3.77 -18.87 5.90
CA GLY A 79 -3.36 -19.62 4.72
C GLY A 79 -3.77 -18.93 3.43
N VAL A 80 -3.50 -17.62 3.34
CA VAL A 80 -3.73 -16.79 2.16
C VAL A 80 -2.37 -16.45 1.55
N GLU A 81 -2.18 -16.78 0.28
CA GLU A 81 -0.98 -16.40 -0.46
C GLU A 81 -1.13 -14.95 -0.95
N LEU A 82 -0.20 -14.07 -0.57
CA LEU A 82 -0.20 -12.67 -1.00
C LEU A 82 0.61 -12.49 -2.28
N ASP A 83 0.17 -11.55 -3.11
CA ASP A 83 0.90 -11.18 -4.31
C ASP A 83 2.18 -10.40 -3.97
N ASP A 84 3.24 -10.54 -4.77
CA ASP A 84 4.40 -9.65 -4.70
C ASP A 84 4.05 -8.29 -5.34
N VAL A 85 3.60 -7.36 -4.49
CA VAL A 85 3.30 -5.97 -4.86
C VAL A 85 4.50 -5.04 -4.66
N SER A 86 5.68 -5.56 -4.30
CA SER A 86 6.85 -4.74 -4.12
C SER A 86 7.26 -4.09 -5.45
N CYS A 87 7.34 -2.76 -5.44
CA CYS A 87 7.96 -2.03 -6.52
C CYS A 87 9.47 -2.19 -6.37
N LYS A 88 10.07 -3.18 -7.05
CA LYS A 88 11.49 -3.10 -7.41
C LYS A 88 11.66 -2.16 -8.60
#